data_AF-K1TKY7-F1
#
_entry.id   AF-K1TKY7-F1
#
_cell.length_a   1.000
_cell.length_b   1.000
_cell.length_c   1.000
_cell.angle_alpha   90.00
_cell.angle_beta   90.00
_cell.angle_gamma   90.00
#
_symmetry.space_group_name_H-M   'P 1'
#
loop_
_entity.id
_entity.type
_entity.pdbx_description
1 polymer ?
#
loop_
_entity_poly.entity_id
_entity_poly.type
_entity_poly.pdbx_seq_one_letter_code
_entity_poly.pdbx_strand_id
1 'polypeptide(L)'
;MKLKAPETVFSSAGFCPGCGHGLATRLIGEVSEELGIQEKMLAVVDVACCSFNIDYWRYDTIMAAHGRDIPTAVGVKHIRPENPVFAYLGDGAAYSIGMAETI
;
A
#
# COMPACT_ATOMS: atom_id res chain seq x y z
N MET A 1 5.18 -22.71 14.41
CA MET A 1 5.18 -21.54 13.51
C MET A 1 5.56 -20.32 14.34
N LYS A 2 6.70 -19.67 14.08
CA LYS A 2 7.05 -18.42 14.76
C LYS A 2 6.38 -17.28 13.99
N LEU A 3 5.31 -16.73 14.54
CA LEU A 3 4.66 -15.54 14.01
C LEU A 3 5.52 -14.32 14.35
N LYS A 4 6.60 -14.09 13.59
CA LYS A 4 7.35 -12.82 13.63
C LYS A 4 6.64 -11.85 12.68
N ALA A 5 6.38 -10.61 13.10
CA ALA A 5 5.95 -9.59 12.15
C ALA A 5 7.10 -9.28 11.18
N PRO A 6 6.82 -9.01 9.89
CA PRO A 6 7.84 -8.52 8.97
C PRO A 6 8.42 -7.20 9.50
N GLU A 7 9.72 -6.99 9.34
CA GLU A 7 10.42 -5.77 9.76
C GLU A 7 9.93 -4.53 8.99
N THR A 8 9.37 -4.74 7.81
CA THR A 8 8.68 -3.72 7.01
C THR A 8 7.37 -3.24 7.64
N VAL A 9 6.80 -3.95 8.63
CA VAL A 9 5.59 -3.54 9.37
C VAL A 9 5.94 -3.26 10.82
N PHE A 10 6.07 -1.97 11.18
CA PHE A 10 6.75 -1.56 12.43
C PHE A 10 5.81 -1.08 13.54
N SER A 11 4.51 -0.91 13.26
CA SER A 11 3.52 -0.40 14.21
C SER A 11 2.29 -1.30 14.27
N SER A 12 1.61 -1.32 15.43
CA SER A 12 0.34 -2.00 15.58
C SER A 12 -0.72 -1.26 14.75
N ALA A 13 -1.18 -1.89 13.68
CA ALA A 13 -2.12 -1.29 12.77
C ALA A 13 -3.46 -0.99 13.47
N GLY A 14 -3.90 0.27 13.44
CA GLY A 14 -5.15 0.78 14.02
C GLY A 14 -6.43 0.32 13.30
N PHE A 15 -6.34 -0.79 12.57
CA PHE A 15 -7.50 -1.44 11.97
C PHE A 15 -8.36 -2.11 13.05
N CYS A 16 -9.66 -2.20 12.78
CA CYS A 16 -10.58 -2.90 13.67
C CYS A 16 -10.18 -4.38 13.84
N PRO A 17 -10.40 -4.98 15.02
CA PRO A 17 -10.18 -6.41 15.23
C PRO A 17 -10.97 -7.25 14.20
N GLY A 18 -10.26 -8.16 13.51
CA GLY A 18 -10.85 -9.00 12.44
C GLY A 18 -10.91 -8.34 11.06
N CYS A 19 -10.46 -7.09 10.91
CA CYS A 19 -10.40 -6.44 9.61
C CYS A 19 -9.32 -7.06 8.70
N GLY A 20 -9.67 -7.30 7.43
CA GLY A 20 -8.75 -7.86 6.43
C GLY A 20 -7.59 -6.94 6.05
N HIS A 21 -7.69 -5.63 6.30
CA HIS A 21 -6.62 -4.68 5.96
C HIS A 21 -5.32 -5.00 6.70
N GLY A 22 -5.39 -5.35 8.00
CA GLY A 22 -4.19 -5.72 8.76
C GLY A 22 -3.51 -6.99 8.22
N LEU A 23 -4.28 -7.94 7.68
CA LEU A 23 -3.74 -9.12 7.02
C LEU A 23 -3.08 -8.74 5.69
N ALA A 24 -3.72 -7.90 4.86
CA ALA A 24 -3.14 -7.42 3.61
C ALA A 24 -1.82 -6.66 3.86
N THR A 25 -1.79 -5.77 4.85
CA THR A 25 -0.59 -5.04 5.28
C THR A 25 0.56 -5.98 5.62
N ARG A 26 0.28 -7.03 6.40
CA ARG A 26 1.26 -8.04 6.77
C ARG A 26 1.77 -8.82 5.55
N LEU A 27 0.87 -9.32 4.71
CA LEU A 27 1.22 -10.15 3.56
C LEU A 27 2.08 -9.38 2.56
N ILE A 28 1.75 -8.10 2.30
CA ILE A 28 2.58 -7.23 1.45
C ILE A 28 3.98 -7.04 2.06
N GLY A 29 4.08 -6.89 3.38
CA GLY A 29 5.35 -6.83 4.10
C GLY A 29 6.20 -8.09 3.95
N GLU A 30 5.59 -9.26 4.17
CA GLU A 30 6.25 -10.56 4.06
C GLU A 30 6.75 -10.83 2.63
N VAL A 31 5.90 -10.60 1.63
CA VAL A 31 6.27 -10.79 0.22
C VAL A 31 7.38 -9.83 -0.21
N SER A 32 7.34 -8.58 0.26
CA SER A 32 8.40 -7.62 -0.02
C SER A 32 9.76 -8.09 0.50
N GLU A 33 9.81 -8.64 1.71
CA GLU A 33 11.04 -9.17 2.32
C GLU A 33 11.54 -10.43 1.62
N GLU A 34 10.63 -11.35 1.27
CA GLU A 34 10.96 -12.57 0.52
C GLU A 34 11.55 -12.26 -0.86
N LEU A 35 11.05 -11.20 -1.52
CA LEU A 35 11.56 -10.74 -2.80
C LEU A 35 12.82 -9.85 -2.67
N GLY A 36 13.17 -9.40 -1.46
CA GLY A 36 14.31 -8.52 -1.21
C GLY A 36 14.16 -7.13 -1.84
N ILE A 37 12.92 -6.63 -1.99
CA ILE A 37 12.61 -5.38 -2.69
C ILE A 37 12.21 -4.23 -1.76
N GLN A 38 12.18 -4.45 -0.45
CA GLN A 38 11.66 -3.51 0.55
C GLN A 38 12.27 -2.11 0.47
N GLU A 39 13.59 -2.01 0.27
CA GLU A 39 14.31 -0.72 0.22
C GLU A 39 14.05 0.08 -1.06
N LYS A 40 13.39 -0.51 -2.06
CA LYS A 40 13.06 0.14 -3.33
C LYS A 40 11.57 0.30 -3.56
N MET A 41 10.73 -0.30 -2.72
CA MET A 41 9.29 -0.27 -2.88
C MET A 41 8.73 1.13 -2.61
N LEU A 42 7.86 1.57 -3.52
CA LEU A 42 7.10 2.81 -3.40
C LEU A 42 5.62 2.47 -3.32
N ALA A 43 4.96 2.95 -2.28
CA ALA A 43 3.54 2.74 -2.05
C ALA A 43 2.74 4.00 -2.42
N VAL A 44 1.58 3.81 -3.04
CA VAL A 44 0.56 4.84 -3.15
C VAL A 44 -0.67 4.36 -2.39
N VAL A 45 -1.20 5.19 -1.50
CA VAL A 45 -2.34 4.85 -0.64
C VAL A 45 -3.49 5.84 -0.79
N ASP A 46 -4.71 5.31 -0.69
CA ASP A 46 -5.94 6.10 -0.81
C ASP A 46 -6.36 6.72 0.52
N VAL A 47 -7.31 7.65 0.46
CA VAL A 47 -8.04 8.17 1.63
C VAL A 47 -8.87 7.04 2.30
N ALA A 48 -9.19 7.20 3.59
CA ALA A 48 -9.91 6.23 4.44
C ALA A 48 -9.01 5.12 5.02
N CYS A 49 -9.53 3.91 5.26
CA CYS A 49 -8.78 2.86 5.97
C CYS A 49 -7.42 2.55 5.32
N CYS A 50 -7.33 2.62 3.99
CA CYS A 50 -6.08 2.41 3.27
C CYS A 50 -4.95 3.37 3.67
N SER A 51 -5.29 4.61 4.04
CA SER A 51 -4.30 5.65 4.36
C SER A 51 -3.47 5.30 5.58
N PHE A 52 -3.99 4.49 6.51
CA PHE A 52 -3.30 4.15 7.74
C PHE A 52 -1.98 3.41 7.50
N ASN A 53 -1.83 2.77 6.34
CA ASN A 53 -0.60 2.09 5.98
C ASN A 53 0.59 3.03 5.82
N ILE A 54 0.37 4.34 5.65
CA ILE A 54 1.44 5.34 5.68
C ILE A 54 2.21 5.32 7.02
N ASP A 55 1.53 4.94 8.10
CA ASP A 55 2.10 4.88 9.45
C ASP A 55 2.53 3.45 9.84
N TYR A 56 2.25 2.44 9.00
CA TYR A 56 2.48 1.02 9.33
C TYR A 56 3.58 0.38 8.49
N TRP A 57 3.78 0.83 7.24
CA TRP A 57 4.83 0.33 6.37
C TRP A 57 6.10 1.18 6.43
N ARG A 58 7.25 0.51 6.40
CA ARG A 58 8.56 1.16 6.14
C ARG A 58 8.84 1.23 4.63
N TYR A 59 7.92 1.82 3.88
CA TYR A 59 8.10 2.16 2.47
C TYR A 59 7.92 3.65 2.28
N ASP A 60 8.60 4.23 1.29
CA ASP A 60 8.26 5.57 0.83
C ASP A 60 6.84 5.53 0.27
N THR A 61 5.94 6.28 0.93
CA THR A 61 4.50 6.18 0.71
C THR A 61 3.93 7.55 0.33
N ILE A 62 3.11 7.57 -0.71
CA ILE A 62 2.41 8.77 -1.20
C ILE A 62 0.92 8.59 -0.91
N MET A 63 0.32 9.53 -0.17
CA MET A 63 -1.14 9.58 -0.06
C MET A 63 -1.70 10.33 -1.27
N ALA A 64 -2.46 9.62 -2.10
CA ALA A 64 -3.11 10.20 -3.26
C ALA A 64 -4.37 10.98 -2.87
N ALA A 65 -4.85 11.83 -3.79
CA ALA A 65 -6.22 12.33 -3.70
C ALA A 65 -7.20 11.16 -3.88
N HIS A 66 -8.36 11.23 -3.23
CA HIS A 66 -9.29 10.09 -3.18
C HIS A 66 -9.65 9.56 -4.59
N GLY A 67 -9.35 8.29 -4.84
CA GLY A 67 -9.57 7.65 -6.15
C GLY A 67 -8.63 8.10 -7.26
N ARG A 68 -7.46 8.66 -6.94
CA ARG A 68 -6.39 9.06 -7.88
C ARG A 68 -5.11 8.28 -7.66
N ASP A 69 -5.21 7.15 -6.97
CA ASP A 69 -4.09 6.28 -6.61
C ASP A 69 -3.39 5.69 -7.83
N ILE A 70 -4.16 5.15 -8.77
CA ILE A 70 -3.65 4.53 -10.00
C ILE A 70 -2.88 5.55 -10.85
N PRO A 71 -3.41 6.72 -11.23
CA PRO A 71 -2.67 7.69 -12.04
C PRO A 71 -1.46 8.25 -11.29
N THR A 72 -1.56 8.40 -9.96
CA THR A 72 -0.41 8.76 -9.12
C THR A 72 0.68 7.69 -9.18
N ALA A 73 0.33 6.41 -9.01
CA ALA A 73 1.26 5.30 -9.09
C ALA A 73 1.88 5.14 -10.49
N VAL A 74 1.09 5.36 -11.56
CA VAL A 74 1.59 5.39 -12.94
C VAL A 74 2.64 6.49 -13.12
N GLY A 75 2.36 7.70 -12.63
CA GLY A 75 3.32 8.80 -12.68
C GLY A 75 4.62 8.47 -11.93
N VAL A 76 4.51 7.90 -10.73
CA VAL A 76 5.66 7.44 -9.93
C VAL A 76 6.46 6.38 -10.68
N LYS A 77 5.78 5.38 -11.27
CA LYS A 77 6.45 4.33 -12.05
C LYS A 77 7.15 4.88 -13.30
N HIS A 78 6.55 5.88 -13.94
CA HIS A 78 7.14 6.52 -15.11
C HIS A 78 8.45 7.25 -14.78
N ILE A 79 8.51 7.95 -13.64
CA ILE A 79 9.73 8.67 -13.22
C ILE A 79 10.74 7.79 -12.45
N ARG A 80 10.29 6.66 -11.89
CA ARG A 80 11.11 5.65 -11.18
C ARG A 80 10.93 4.26 -11.81
N PRO A 81 11.42 4.04 -13.04
CA PRO A 81 11.19 2.78 -13.76
C PRO A 81 11.81 1.56 -13.08
N GLU A 82 12.90 1.71 -12.32
CA GLU A 82 13.57 0.61 -11.63
C GLU A 82 12.93 0.25 -10.27
N ASN A 83 12.02 1.08 -9.76
CA ASN A 83 11.36 0.85 -8.48
C ASN A 83 10.09 -0.01 -8.67
N PRO A 84 9.83 -0.98 -7.80
CA PRO A 84 8.51 -1.57 -7.67
C PRO A 84 7.55 -0.54 -7.08
N VAL A 85 6.44 -0.30 -7.77
CA VAL A 85 5.41 0.67 -7.36
C VAL A 85 4.08 -0.07 -7.26
N PHE A 86 3.34 0.17 -6.19
CA PHE A 86 2.00 -0.40 -6.02
C PHE A 86 1.02 0.65 -5.48
N ALA A 87 -0.25 0.51 -5.85
CA ALA A 87 -1.35 1.28 -5.30
C ALA A 87 -2.19 0.38 -4.37
N TYR A 88 -2.46 0.86 -3.16
CA TYR A 88 -3.31 0.21 -2.18
C TYR A 88 -4.51 1.11 -1.88
N LEU A 89 -5.66 0.75 -2.44
CA LEU A 89 -6.87 1.55 -2.47
C LEU A 89 -8.10 0.69 -2.17
N GLY A 90 -9.15 1.32 -1.65
CA GLY A 90 -10.42 0.68 -1.36
C GLY A 90 -11.30 0.50 -2.61
N ASP A 91 -12.39 -0.24 -2.45
CA ASP A 91 -13.43 -0.44 -3.46
C ASP A 91 -14.12 0.88 -3.86
N GLY A 92 -14.38 1.77 -2.90
CA GLY A 92 -14.93 3.10 -3.18
C GLY A 92 -14.01 3.95 -4.06
N ALA A 93 -12.70 3.91 -3.82
CA ALA A 93 -11.73 4.59 -4.68
C ALA A 93 -11.62 3.92 -6.06
N ALA A 94 -11.46 2.61 -6.12
CA ALA A 94 -11.26 1.90 -7.39
C ALA A 94 -12.52 1.92 -8.27
N TYR A 95 -13.68 1.59 -7.69
CA TYR A 95 -14.88 1.25 -8.46
C TYR A 95 -16.01 2.29 -8.34
N SER A 96 -15.78 3.41 -7.64
CA SER A 96 -16.71 4.54 -7.63
C SER A 96 -16.02 5.84 -8.10
N ILE A 97 -15.37 6.59 -7.20
CA ILE A 97 -14.83 7.92 -7.55
C ILE A 97 -13.63 7.86 -8.51
N GLY A 98 -12.87 6.77 -8.50
CA GLY A 98 -11.73 6.50 -9.38
C GLY A 98 -12.03 5.49 -10.49
N MET A 99 -13.31 5.21 -10.79
CA MET A 99 -13.66 4.23 -11.82
C MET A 99 -13.02 4.55 -13.17
N ALA A 100 -13.02 5.82 -13.58
CA ALA A 100 -12.41 6.26 -14.85
C ALA A 100 -10.89 6.05 -14.89
N GLU A 101 -10.24 5.96 -13.72
CA GLU A 101 -8.80 5.74 -13.60
C GLU A 101 -8.42 4.26 -13.49
N THR A 102 -9.42 3.40 -13.22
CA THR A 102 -9.24 1.95 -13.05
C THR A 102 -9.40 1.18 -14.36
N ILE A 103 -10.19 1.73 -15.31
CA ILE A 103 -10.45 1.14 -16.63
C ILE A 103 -9.61 1.80 -17.73
#